data_AF-A0A3S0B469-F1
#
_entry.id   AF-A0A3S0B469-F1
#
_cell.length_a   1.000
_cell.length_b   1.000
_cell.length_c   1.000
_cell.angle_alpha   90.00
_cell.angle_beta   90.00
_cell.angle_gamma   90.00
#
_symmetry.space_group_name_H-M   'P 1'
#
loop_
_entity.id
_entity.type
_entity.pdbx_description
1 polymer ?
#
loop_
_entity_poly.entity_id
_entity_poly.type
_entity_poly.pdbx_seq_one_letter_code
_entity_poly.pdbx_strand_id
1 'polypeptide(L)'
;MKLNLIATLTLVLIGLNGCNSGSNTSNTTSNTVQFTVSGTQELKSVIGGSRDVEIIISSQKNLTNFKLDDLSKTIATHPSWKLTDEFDCPILNSHNSCRLLLKYSPTSLQHSGKLTINYSYAESNTAKQNGTNHSTLSTTTQTGSTSLTYSATSANNVNAITTPTSPIQELIGLSQAVTVTFAPDNQQSASNLQVTSGLNKLSATNPGWSGPSSFSCTNFKQACTLNLTYAPTTSNQNGTVNLTYSYTSSNGTINTATVALVYNTLSWGSNYSSNNIQYMTASTVESLNSNLSGIYPAVESSLASYLGINSALGYLGPISQLGPLGPLGPLGTNAWNPSAWISGAYSWNSYFSTINGPLSASGPLGQNGPYTTANYYQGNVFSENQFAANTRAFGLWSILGPIGPLGAVGALGPLGTIGATGLVRNPLTGQFVNGTGSVVRSLSVPYTTTTNRNFDVYENYVQSFAMQMPDNDTSFMVEGSLGFNSSNSYTINSSQDQIVTVLAVPDTTLMSDIIYVGVYTTGGKLIALSNSNAYINYVEFTAPKGSYIVKITKSAYSLSPLYRLYVTGSYSYLNQYYIKGNYIKSTTL
;
A
#
# COMPACT_ATOMS: atom_id res chain seq x y z
N MET A 1 -9.41 71.54 -15.70
CA MET A 1 -10.77 70.94 -15.74
C MET A 1 -10.74 69.72 -14.82
N LYS A 2 -11.00 69.92 -13.52
CA LYS A 2 -12.27 69.61 -12.79
C LYS A 2 -12.52 68.09 -12.73
N LEU A 3 -12.33 67.47 -11.55
CA LEU A 3 -13.36 67.07 -10.54
C LEU A 3 -14.15 65.81 -11.00
N ASN A 4 -14.60 64.86 -10.19
CA ASN A 4 -14.52 64.48 -8.77
C ASN A 4 -15.30 63.13 -8.65
N LEU A 5 -15.14 62.43 -7.53
CA LEU A 5 -16.13 61.58 -6.84
C LEU A 5 -17.35 61.03 -7.62
N ILE A 6 -17.53 59.70 -7.58
CA ILE A 6 -18.88 59.11 -7.43
C ILE A 6 -18.87 58.09 -6.28
N ALA A 7 -19.87 58.28 -5.43
CA ALA A 7 -20.05 57.74 -4.10
C ALA A 7 -20.41 56.26 -4.07
N THR A 8 -19.86 55.58 -3.07
CA THR A 8 -20.39 54.36 -2.47
C THR A 8 -21.72 54.66 -1.80
N LEU A 9 -22.83 54.21 -2.42
CA LEU A 9 -24.14 54.20 -1.80
C LEU A 9 -24.38 52.80 -1.19
N THR A 10 -24.35 52.77 0.14
CA THR A 10 -24.92 51.72 0.99
C THR A 10 -26.36 51.41 0.58
N LEU A 11 -26.63 50.17 0.16
CA LEU A 11 -27.96 49.58 0.28
C LEU A 11 -27.91 48.44 1.29
N VAL A 12 -28.50 48.73 2.45
CA VAL A 12 -28.84 47.79 3.51
C VAL A 12 -29.96 46.89 2.97
N LEU A 13 -29.69 45.60 2.77
CA LEU A 13 -30.73 44.57 2.77
C LEU A 13 -30.60 43.74 4.04
N ILE A 14 -31.54 44.02 4.95
CA ILE A 14 -31.84 43.22 6.13
C ILE A 14 -32.44 41.90 5.64
N GLY A 15 -31.62 40.85 5.64
CA GLY A 15 -32.06 39.47 5.51
C GLY A 15 -31.98 38.79 6.86
N LEU A 16 -33.12 38.70 7.55
CA LEU A 16 -33.30 37.91 8.77
C LEU A 16 -32.99 36.42 8.48
N ASN A 17 -31.78 35.98 8.78
CA ASN A 17 -31.45 34.56 8.88
C ASN A 17 -31.54 34.12 10.33
N GLY A 18 -32.77 33.85 10.78
CA GLY A 18 -33.01 32.90 11.85
C GLY A 18 -32.93 31.50 11.25
N CYS A 19 -31.80 30.81 11.39
CA CYS A 19 -31.72 29.37 11.17
C CYS A 19 -30.71 28.75 12.13
N ASN A 20 -31.28 28.04 13.09
CA ASN A 20 -30.64 27.32 14.16
C ASN A 20 -29.79 26.17 13.59
N SER A 21 -28.48 26.38 13.48
CA SER A 21 -27.49 25.36 13.12
C SER A 21 -26.75 24.96 14.40
N GLY A 22 -27.21 23.87 15.02
CA GLY A 22 -26.54 23.23 16.15
C GLY A 22 -25.27 22.53 15.68
N SER A 23 -24.26 23.32 15.33
CA SER A 23 -22.91 22.83 15.09
C SER A 23 -22.28 22.47 16.44
N ASN A 24 -22.09 21.18 16.72
CA ASN A 24 -21.23 20.73 17.83
C ASN A 24 -19.72 20.92 17.48
N THR A 25 -19.38 22.07 16.90
CA THR A 25 -17.99 22.53 16.78
C THR A 25 -17.83 23.71 17.73
N SER A 26 -17.34 23.43 18.94
CA SER A 26 -16.86 24.49 19.83
C SER A 26 -15.61 25.09 19.21
N ASN A 27 -15.79 26.24 18.57
CA ASN A 27 -14.71 27.02 17.97
C ASN A 27 -14.08 27.90 19.07
N THR A 28 -12.97 27.46 19.65
CA THR A 28 -12.03 28.32 20.38
C THR A 28 -10.59 27.93 20.01
N THR A 29 -9.83 28.92 19.51
CA THR A 29 -8.35 29.02 19.39
C THR A 29 -7.51 27.74 19.17
N SER A 30 -6.99 27.56 17.94
CA SER A 30 -5.79 26.74 17.60
C SER A 30 -5.68 25.38 18.32
N ASN A 31 -6.72 24.54 18.27
CA ASN A 31 -6.66 23.21 18.90
C ASN A 31 -5.72 22.29 18.13
N THR A 32 -4.60 21.94 18.76
CA THR A 32 -3.57 21.02 18.26
C THR A 32 -4.12 19.58 18.12
N VAL A 33 -5.16 19.24 18.88
CA VAL A 33 -5.87 17.95 18.84
C VAL A 33 -7.30 18.16 18.32
N GLN A 34 -7.74 17.32 17.41
CA GLN A 34 -9.09 17.34 16.82
C GLN A 34 -9.86 16.07 17.19
N PHE A 35 -11.15 16.22 17.50
CA PHE A 35 -12.07 15.13 17.79
C PHE A 35 -13.18 15.11 16.76
N THR A 36 -13.36 13.98 16.09
CA THR A 36 -14.41 13.79 15.08
C THR A 36 -15.23 12.55 15.44
N VAL A 37 -16.54 12.73 15.60
CA VAL A 37 -17.46 11.60 15.78
C VAL A 37 -17.67 10.96 14.40
N SER A 38 -17.27 9.69 14.29
CA SER A 38 -17.49 8.87 13.11
C SER A 38 -18.92 8.33 13.08
N GLY A 39 -19.48 8.14 11.88
CA GLY A 39 -20.87 7.72 11.73
C GLY A 39 -21.85 8.88 11.89
N THR A 40 -23.06 8.58 12.37
CA THR A 40 -24.07 9.62 12.60
C THR A 40 -23.59 10.64 13.66
N GLN A 41 -23.63 11.93 13.36
CA GLN A 41 -23.14 12.97 14.29
C GLN A 41 -24.11 13.27 15.44
N GLU A 42 -25.42 13.17 15.21
CA GLU A 42 -26.40 13.37 16.28
C GLU A 42 -26.50 12.13 17.18
N LEU A 43 -25.98 12.22 18.41
CA LEU A 43 -25.99 11.14 19.40
C LEU A 43 -27.39 10.98 20.05
N LYS A 44 -28.35 10.49 19.28
CA LYS A 44 -29.70 10.15 19.73
C LYS A 44 -29.85 8.63 19.82
N SER A 45 -30.49 8.14 20.87
CA SER A 45 -30.88 6.73 20.97
C SER A 45 -32.22 6.61 21.69
N VAL A 46 -33.08 5.74 21.20
CA VAL A 46 -34.36 5.43 21.82
C VAL A 46 -34.18 4.69 23.15
N ILE A 47 -35.09 4.91 24.10
CA ILE A 47 -35.10 4.16 25.37
C ILE A 47 -35.15 2.64 25.10
N GLY A 48 -34.22 1.90 25.71
CA GLY A 48 -34.07 0.46 25.53
C GLY A 48 -33.35 0.06 24.23
N GLY A 49 -33.01 1.02 23.37
CA GLY A 49 -32.12 0.83 22.23
C GLY A 49 -30.65 1.00 22.60
N SER A 50 -29.80 0.89 21.59
CA SER A 50 -28.36 1.15 21.78
C SER A 50 -27.73 1.71 20.53
N ARG A 51 -26.65 2.47 20.73
CA ARG A 51 -25.88 3.12 19.67
C ARG A 51 -24.41 3.03 19.97
N ASP A 52 -23.66 2.50 19.02
CA ASP A 52 -22.21 2.51 19.06
C ASP A 52 -21.72 3.90 18.61
N VAL A 53 -20.70 4.41 19.29
CA VAL A 53 -20.16 5.76 19.11
C VAL A 53 -18.65 5.65 19.00
N GLU A 54 -18.14 5.98 17.82
CA GLU A 54 -16.71 6.04 17.56
C GLU A 54 -16.25 7.49 17.50
N ILE A 55 -15.20 7.81 18.26
CA ILE A 55 -14.56 9.12 18.23
C ILE A 55 -13.14 8.93 17.70
N ILE A 56 -12.86 9.57 16.57
CA ILE A 56 -11.53 9.66 15.97
C ILE A 56 -10.83 10.88 16.57
N ILE A 57 -9.64 10.66 17.10
CA ILE A 57 -8.78 11.69 17.70
C ILE A 57 -7.57 11.84 16.78
N SER A 58 -7.30 13.05 16.28
CA SER A 58 -6.18 13.34 15.37
C SER A 58 -5.39 14.57 15.81
N SER A 59 -4.17 14.73 15.31
CA SER A 59 -3.37 15.94 15.50
C SER A 59 -2.57 16.28 14.25
N GLN A 60 -2.37 17.57 14.00
CA GLN A 60 -1.45 18.04 12.93
C GLN A 60 0.01 18.12 13.41
N LYS A 61 0.25 17.96 14.72
CA LYS A 61 1.59 17.97 15.32
C LYS A 61 1.93 16.59 15.85
N ASN A 62 3.22 16.30 16.02
CA ASN A 62 3.65 15.06 16.63
C ASN A 62 3.55 15.16 18.16
N LEU A 63 2.58 14.46 18.74
CA LEU A 63 2.30 14.45 20.17
C LEU A 63 2.68 13.08 20.76
N THR A 64 3.22 13.12 21.98
CA THR A 64 3.63 11.93 22.72
C THR A 64 2.87 11.84 24.04
N ASN A 65 2.73 10.63 24.60
CA ASN A 65 2.01 10.38 25.86
C ASN A 65 0.58 10.94 25.87
N PHE A 66 -0.14 10.84 24.75
CA PHE A 66 -1.54 11.26 24.71
C PHE A 66 -2.40 10.29 25.53
N LYS A 67 -3.24 10.82 26.43
CA LYS A 67 -4.15 10.02 27.25
C LYS A 67 -5.46 10.73 27.52
N LEU A 68 -6.50 9.94 27.77
CA LEU A 68 -7.80 10.41 28.23
C LEU A 68 -7.83 10.38 29.77
N ASP A 69 -7.94 11.55 30.38
CA ASP A 69 -7.82 11.70 31.83
C ASP A 69 -9.13 11.26 32.51
N ASP A 70 -9.01 10.36 33.49
CA ASP A 70 -10.13 9.85 34.31
C ASP A 70 -11.34 9.32 33.51
N LEU A 71 -11.10 8.76 32.31
CA LEU A 71 -12.18 8.29 31.43
C LEU A 71 -13.10 7.27 32.13
N SER A 72 -12.52 6.27 32.79
CA SER A 72 -13.28 5.22 33.49
C SER A 72 -14.21 5.80 34.57
N LYS A 73 -13.74 6.81 35.30
CA LYS A 73 -14.54 7.52 36.31
C LYS A 73 -15.63 8.36 35.67
N THR A 74 -15.31 9.05 34.57
CA THR A 74 -16.27 9.84 33.78
C THR A 74 -17.38 8.96 33.21
N ILE A 75 -17.08 7.75 32.73
CA ILE A 75 -18.08 6.82 32.23
C ILE A 75 -18.92 6.25 33.39
N ALA A 76 -18.32 5.95 34.54
CA ALA A 76 -19.04 5.45 35.71
C ALA A 76 -20.11 6.44 36.24
N THR A 77 -19.92 7.75 36.08
CA THR A 77 -20.94 8.75 36.45
C THR A 77 -22.08 8.88 35.43
N HIS A 78 -21.98 8.20 34.28
CA HIS A 78 -22.98 8.22 33.20
C HIS A 78 -23.43 6.79 32.88
N PRO A 79 -24.36 6.20 33.67
CA PRO A 79 -24.67 4.76 33.62
C PRO A 79 -25.25 4.26 32.28
N SER A 80 -25.70 5.17 31.41
CA SER A 80 -26.13 4.86 30.04
C SER A 80 -24.97 4.72 29.05
N TRP A 81 -23.73 4.95 29.46
CA TRP A 81 -22.54 4.85 28.64
C TRP A 81 -21.65 3.70 29.09
N LYS A 82 -21.06 3.00 28.12
CA LYS A 82 -20.06 1.96 28.34
C LYS A 82 -18.89 2.14 27.40
N LEU A 83 -17.68 1.88 27.91
CA LEU A 83 -16.51 1.69 27.08
C LEU A 83 -16.60 0.29 26.46
N THR A 84 -16.44 0.19 25.14
CA THR A 84 -16.53 -1.12 24.45
C THR A 84 -15.17 -1.76 24.23
N ASP A 85 -14.09 -0.98 24.27
CA ASP A 85 -12.70 -1.45 24.15
C ASP A 85 -11.74 -0.56 24.95
N GLU A 86 -10.59 -1.11 25.33
CA GLU A 86 -9.53 -0.33 25.99
C GLU A 86 -8.99 0.76 25.06
N PHE A 87 -8.78 1.96 25.59
CA PHE A 87 -8.22 3.07 24.83
C PHE A 87 -6.69 3.08 24.94
N ASP A 88 -6.00 2.94 23.81
CA ASP A 88 -4.55 3.11 23.71
C ASP A 88 -4.18 4.08 22.57
N CYS A 89 -3.24 4.98 22.83
CA CYS A 89 -2.84 6.05 21.91
C CYS A 89 -1.38 6.48 22.13
N PRO A 90 -0.40 5.63 21.80
CA PRO A 90 1.00 5.88 22.12
C PRO A 90 1.60 7.04 21.31
N ILE A 91 1.12 7.27 20.08
CA ILE A 91 1.59 8.34 19.18
C ILE A 91 0.39 8.94 18.45
N LEU A 92 0.24 10.27 18.55
CA LEU A 92 -0.80 11.03 17.85
C LEU A 92 -0.15 12.07 16.95
N ASN A 93 -0.32 11.98 15.63
CA ASN A 93 0.31 12.89 14.67
C ASN A 93 -0.47 12.99 13.34
N SER A 94 0.07 13.71 12.36
CA SER A 94 -0.59 13.96 11.07
C SER A 94 -0.86 12.70 10.23
N HIS A 95 -0.24 11.56 10.59
CA HIS A 95 -0.37 10.28 9.92
C HIS A 95 -1.01 9.20 10.80
N ASN A 96 -1.09 9.42 12.12
CA ASN A 96 -1.59 8.47 13.11
C ASN A 96 -2.71 9.11 13.95
N SER A 97 -3.92 8.56 13.85
CA SER A 97 -5.07 8.90 14.69
C SER A 97 -5.38 7.78 15.69
N CYS A 98 -6.07 8.13 16.77
CA CYS A 98 -6.51 7.19 17.80
C CYS A 98 -8.03 7.08 17.84
N ARG A 99 -8.53 5.97 18.39
CA ARG A 99 -9.97 5.62 18.37
C ARG A 99 -10.47 5.40 19.78
N LEU A 100 -11.56 6.08 20.14
CA LEU A 100 -12.32 5.80 21.35
C LEU A 100 -13.68 5.19 20.97
N LEU A 101 -13.94 3.98 21.45
CA LEU A 101 -15.17 3.24 21.16
C LEU A 101 -16.06 3.20 22.41
N LEU A 102 -17.25 3.79 22.28
CA LEU A 102 -18.25 3.90 23.33
C LEU A 102 -19.59 3.31 22.87
N LYS A 103 -20.41 2.90 23.82
CA LYS A 103 -21.80 2.51 23.58
C LYS A 103 -22.74 3.30 24.46
N TYR A 104 -23.71 3.96 23.84
CA TYR A 104 -24.79 4.68 24.50
C TYR A 104 -26.06 3.83 24.49
N SER A 105 -26.66 3.57 25.65
CA SER A 105 -27.84 2.71 25.83
C SER A 105 -28.74 3.28 26.92
N PRO A 106 -29.58 4.30 26.61
CA PRO A 106 -30.43 4.94 27.59
C PRO A 106 -31.60 4.04 28.01
N THR A 107 -31.93 4.05 29.30
CA THR A 107 -33.11 3.37 29.87
C THR A 107 -34.19 4.34 30.34
N SER A 108 -33.94 5.66 30.25
CA SER A 108 -34.86 6.73 30.63
C SER A 108 -34.60 7.98 29.78
N LEU A 109 -35.64 8.81 29.56
CA LEU A 109 -35.51 10.10 28.86
C LEU A 109 -34.54 11.07 29.57
N GLN A 110 -34.38 10.91 30.89
CA GLN A 110 -33.44 11.70 31.70
C GLN A 110 -31.97 11.35 31.44
N HIS A 111 -31.68 10.25 30.74
CA HIS A 111 -30.32 9.90 30.33
C HIS A 111 -29.89 10.72 29.10
N SER A 112 -30.16 12.02 29.10
CA SER A 112 -29.74 12.98 28.10
C SER A 112 -28.77 13.97 28.74
N GLY A 113 -27.77 14.47 28.00
CA GLY A 113 -26.81 15.39 28.59
C GLY A 113 -25.57 15.64 27.74
N LYS A 114 -24.48 15.95 28.42
CA LYS A 114 -23.19 16.30 27.84
C LYS A 114 -22.08 15.48 28.50
N LEU A 115 -21.46 14.58 27.74
CA LEU A 115 -20.33 13.78 28.19
C LEU A 115 -19.05 14.58 27.91
N THR A 116 -18.38 15.07 28.95
CA THR A 116 -17.12 15.82 28.83
C THR A 116 -15.95 14.87 29.00
N ILE A 117 -15.03 14.85 28.04
CA ILE A 117 -13.84 14.00 28.04
C ILE A 117 -12.61 14.90 28.15
N ASN A 118 -11.86 14.74 29.23
CA ASN A 118 -10.61 15.46 29.45
C ASN A 118 -9.43 14.66 28.89
N TYR A 119 -8.39 15.33 28.42
CA TYR A 119 -7.21 14.70 27.86
C TYR A 119 -5.94 15.49 28.15
N SER A 120 -4.81 14.80 28.12
CA SER A 120 -3.48 15.38 28.29
C SER A 120 -2.46 14.77 27.34
N TYR A 121 -1.43 15.55 26.99
CA TYR A 121 -0.37 15.14 26.06
C TYR A 121 0.94 15.92 26.31
N ALA A 122 2.05 15.43 25.76
CA ALA A 122 3.33 16.13 25.74
C ALA A 122 3.69 16.62 24.33
N GLU A 123 4.08 17.89 24.23
CA GLU A 123 4.58 18.51 22.99
C GLU A 123 6.08 18.79 23.11
N SER A 124 6.85 18.41 22.08
CA SER A 124 8.29 18.66 22.01
C SER A 124 8.55 20.02 21.37
N ASN A 125 8.96 21.03 22.14
CA ASN A 125 9.34 22.33 21.60
C ASN A 125 10.86 22.44 21.48
N THR A 126 11.38 22.55 20.25
CA THR A 126 12.78 22.96 20.02
C THR A 126 12.87 24.47 20.15
N ALA A 127 13.29 24.99 21.31
CA ALA A 127 13.71 26.37 21.43
C ALA A 127 15.10 26.53 20.80
N LYS A 128 15.21 27.23 19.66
CA LYS A 128 16.50 27.73 19.18
C LYS A 128 16.89 28.91 20.07
N GLN A 129 17.77 28.70 21.05
CA GLN A 129 18.49 29.81 21.67
C GLN A 129 19.69 30.19 20.78
N ASN A 130 19.80 31.49 20.48
CA ASN A 130 20.95 32.03 19.77
C ASN A 130 22.21 31.90 20.65
N GLY A 131 23.16 31.10 20.17
CA GLY A 131 24.54 31.09 20.66
C GLY A 131 24.80 30.08 21.78
N THR A 132 25.65 29.09 21.46
CA THR A 132 26.14 27.95 22.28
C THR A 132 25.29 26.67 22.21
N ASN A 133 25.92 25.59 21.75
CA ASN A 133 25.35 24.28 21.47
C ASN A 133 24.99 23.52 22.77
N HIS A 134 23.89 23.91 23.42
CA HIS A 134 23.20 23.07 24.39
C HIS A 134 21.70 23.07 24.07
N SER A 135 21.24 22.06 23.35
CA SER A 135 19.82 21.85 23.05
C SER A 135 19.12 21.25 24.28
N THR A 136 18.50 22.09 25.10
CA THR A 136 17.63 21.61 26.19
C THR A 136 16.26 21.25 25.62
N LEU A 137 15.95 19.96 25.55
CA LEU A 137 14.62 19.47 25.20
C LEU A 137 13.67 19.76 26.38
N SER A 138 12.78 20.73 26.24
CA SER A 138 11.74 21.01 27.24
C SER A 138 10.44 20.34 26.81
N THR A 139 9.97 19.39 27.59
CA THR A 139 8.68 18.72 27.40
C THR A 139 7.65 19.36 28.32
N THR A 140 6.68 20.11 27.77
CA THR A 140 5.55 20.63 28.55
C THR A 140 4.33 19.75 28.37
N THR A 141 3.70 19.38 29.49
CA THR A 141 2.41 18.69 29.48
C THR A 141 1.31 19.71 29.21
N GLN A 142 0.48 19.42 28.22
CA GLN A 142 -0.69 20.20 27.85
C GLN A 142 -1.95 19.42 28.20
N THR A 143 -3.04 20.12 28.49
CA THR A 143 -4.35 19.53 28.82
C THR A 143 -5.45 20.19 28.01
N GLY A 144 -6.51 19.45 27.69
CA GLY A 144 -7.70 19.97 27.04
C GLY A 144 -8.95 19.15 27.38
N SER A 145 -10.09 19.56 26.83
CA SER A 145 -11.35 18.86 26.98
C SER A 145 -12.18 18.91 25.70
N THR A 146 -12.86 17.82 25.38
CA THR A 146 -13.91 17.77 24.35
C THR A 146 -15.24 17.40 24.97
N SER A 147 -16.34 17.57 24.26
CA SER A 147 -17.65 17.21 24.77
C SER A 147 -18.60 16.66 23.72
N LEU A 148 -19.38 15.68 24.12
CA LEU A 148 -20.39 15.02 23.31
C LEU A 148 -21.77 15.31 23.90
N THR A 149 -22.62 16.00 23.13
CA THR A 149 -24.03 16.17 23.50
C THR A 149 -24.81 14.96 23.03
N TYR A 150 -25.60 14.35 23.91
CA TYR A 150 -26.40 13.16 23.62
C TYR A 150 -27.80 13.26 24.21
N SER A 151 -28.76 12.55 23.63
CA SER A 151 -30.16 12.56 24.10
C SER A 151 -30.86 11.21 23.95
N ALA A 152 -31.71 10.91 24.92
CA ALA A 152 -32.60 9.77 24.92
C ALA A 152 -33.95 10.18 24.32
N THR A 153 -34.48 9.38 23.40
CA THR A 153 -35.75 9.68 22.71
C THR A 153 -36.79 8.58 22.94
N SER A 154 -38.06 8.91 22.72
CA SER A 154 -39.16 7.92 22.64
C SER A 154 -39.42 7.46 21.21
N ALA A 155 -39.07 8.28 20.21
CA ALA A 155 -39.12 7.92 18.80
C ALA A 155 -37.84 7.18 18.37
N ASN A 156 -37.96 6.26 17.41
CA ASN A 156 -36.81 5.57 16.84
C ASN A 156 -35.91 6.53 16.05
N ASN A 157 -34.62 6.22 16.03
CA ASN A 157 -33.62 6.94 15.26
C ASN A 157 -33.01 6.02 14.20
N VAL A 158 -32.35 6.61 13.22
CA VAL A 158 -31.64 5.86 12.18
C VAL A 158 -30.15 6.10 12.34
N ASN A 159 -29.42 5.02 12.60
CA ASN A 159 -27.97 4.99 12.68
C ASN A 159 -27.36 4.69 11.31
N ALA A 160 -26.28 5.38 10.96
CA ALA A 160 -25.46 5.09 9.79
C ALA A 160 -24.14 4.47 10.25
N ILE A 161 -23.90 3.23 9.84
CA ILE A 161 -22.67 2.47 10.12
C ILE A 161 -21.82 2.45 8.85
N THR A 162 -20.51 2.63 8.99
CA THR A 162 -19.57 2.71 7.86
C THR A 162 -18.66 1.49 7.81
N THR A 163 -18.38 0.99 6.61
CA THR A 163 -17.47 -0.14 6.38
C THR A 163 -16.61 0.13 5.14
N PRO A 164 -15.26 0.10 5.22
CA PRO A 164 -14.48 -0.11 6.43
C PRO A 164 -14.71 1.00 7.45
N THR A 165 -14.45 0.70 8.72
CA THR A 165 -14.58 1.67 9.81
C THR A 165 -13.60 2.82 9.60
N SER A 166 -14.00 4.03 9.98
CA SER A 166 -13.17 5.22 9.81
C SER A 166 -11.93 5.19 10.74
N PRO A 167 -10.83 5.88 10.36
CA PRO A 167 -10.64 6.57 9.09
C PRO A 167 -10.54 5.58 7.93
N ILE A 168 -11.20 5.93 6.83
CA ILE A 168 -11.12 5.18 5.58
C ILE A 168 -9.77 5.50 4.94
N GLN A 169 -9.00 4.45 4.70
CA GLN A 169 -7.61 4.56 4.28
C GLN A 169 -7.38 3.78 3.00
N GLU A 170 -6.69 4.40 2.05
CA GLU A 170 -6.29 3.75 0.80
C GLU A 170 -5.04 4.43 0.22
N LEU A 171 -4.24 3.69 -0.56
CA LEU A 171 -3.08 4.21 -1.28
C LEU A 171 -3.50 4.95 -2.56
N ILE A 172 -2.70 5.93 -2.99
CA ILE A 172 -2.83 6.50 -4.34
C ILE A 172 -2.66 5.37 -5.35
N GLY A 173 -3.51 5.35 -6.37
CA GLY A 173 -3.49 4.32 -7.41
C GLY A 173 -4.11 3.01 -6.95
N LEU A 174 -4.88 3.02 -5.86
CA LEU A 174 -5.80 1.96 -5.48
C LEU A 174 -7.16 2.57 -5.16
N SER A 175 -8.15 1.72 -4.94
CA SER A 175 -9.49 2.13 -4.57
C SER A 175 -10.11 1.15 -3.60
N GLN A 176 -10.77 1.69 -2.57
CA GLN A 176 -11.50 0.92 -1.57
C GLN A 176 -13.00 1.17 -1.71
N ALA A 177 -13.78 0.09 -1.73
CA ALA A 177 -15.23 0.18 -1.60
C ALA A 177 -15.58 0.63 -0.18
N VAL A 178 -16.49 1.61 -0.09
CA VAL A 178 -16.99 2.16 1.16
C VAL A 178 -18.50 1.99 1.20
N THR A 179 -18.99 1.33 2.22
CA THR A 179 -20.40 1.07 2.42
C THR A 179 -20.92 1.84 3.62
N VAL A 180 -22.05 2.52 3.45
CA VAL A 180 -22.82 3.16 4.54
C VAL A 180 -24.13 2.43 4.71
N THR A 181 -24.30 1.78 5.85
CA THR A 181 -25.47 1.00 6.20
C THR A 181 -26.35 1.79 7.17
N PHE A 182 -27.55 2.16 6.71
CA PHE A 182 -28.55 2.87 7.50
C PHE A 182 -29.51 1.86 8.14
N ALA A 183 -29.59 1.85 9.47
CA ALA A 183 -30.47 0.94 10.21
C ALA A 183 -31.19 1.67 11.36
N PRO A 184 -32.46 1.34 11.65
CA PRO A 184 -33.11 1.84 12.85
C PRO A 184 -32.36 1.39 14.12
N ASP A 185 -32.35 2.22 15.15
CA ASP A 185 -31.68 1.95 16.44
C ASP A 185 -32.44 0.95 17.35
N ASN A 186 -33.61 0.50 16.90
CA ASN A 186 -34.46 -0.48 17.55
C ASN A 186 -35.24 -1.32 16.51
N GLN A 187 -36.16 -2.18 16.98
CA GLN A 187 -37.00 -2.99 16.09
C GLN A 187 -38.19 -2.23 15.46
N GLN A 188 -38.34 -0.92 15.71
CA GLN A 188 -39.42 -0.12 15.13
C GLN A 188 -39.01 0.38 13.74
N SER A 189 -39.94 0.34 12.79
CA SER A 189 -39.71 0.77 11.41
C SER A 189 -39.41 2.27 11.32
N ALA A 190 -38.45 2.63 10.46
CA ALA A 190 -38.34 3.97 9.90
C ALA A 190 -38.69 3.92 8.40
N SER A 191 -39.07 5.07 7.83
CA SER A 191 -39.46 5.16 6.42
C SER A 191 -38.88 6.41 5.76
N ASN A 192 -39.01 6.46 4.43
CA ASN A 192 -38.65 7.59 3.58
C ASN A 192 -37.23 8.13 3.82
N LEU A 193 -36.25 7.24 4.02
CA LEU A 193 -34.87 7.67 4.14
C LEU A 193 -34.39 8.22 2.80
N GLN A 194 -33.78 9.41 2.81
CA GLN A 194 -33.17 10.01 1.64
C GLN A 194 -31.88 10.72 2.02
N VAL A 195 -30.82 10.56 1.24
CA VAL A 195 -29.62 11.41 1.39
C VAL A 195 -29.90 12.72 0.65
N THR A 196 -30.02 13.80 1.41
CA THR A 196 -30.47 15.12 0.94
C THR A 196 -29.32 16.05 0.57
N SER A 197 -28.09 15.79 1.05
CA SER A 197 -26.90 16.59 0.72
C SER A 197 -25.63 15.75 0.73
N GLY A 198 -24.63 16.18 -0.04
CA GLY A 198 -23.29 15.59 -0.10
C GLY A 198 -23.04 14.69 -1.33
N LEU A 199 -24.04 13.92 -1.78
CA LEU A 199 -23.88 12.98 -2.91
C LEU A 199 -23.77 13.66 -4.28
N ASN A 200 -24.67 14.61 -4.57
CA ASN A 200 -24.75 15.26 -5.88
C ASN A 200 -23.49 16.05 -6.28
N LYS A 201 -22.63 16.39 -5.32
CA LYS A 201 -21.34 17.09 -5.52
C LYS A 201 -20.16 16.31 -4.95
N LEU A 202 -20.31 15.02 -4.66
CA LEU A 202 -19.35 14.22 -3.90
C LEU A 202 -17.93 14.34 -4.47
N SER A 203 -17.75 14.04 -5.75
CA SER A 203 -16.44 14.08 -6.41
C SER A 203 -15.87 15.49 -6.58
N ALA A 204 -16.72 16.50 -6.65
CA ALA A 204 -16.32 17.90 -6.84
C ALA A 204 -15.85 18.54 -5.52
N THR A 205 -16.47 18.20 -4.39
CA THR A 205 -16.10 18.74 -3.07
C THR A 205 -15.12 17.85 -2.32
N ASN A 206 -15.07 16.55 -2.64
CA ASN A 206 -14.17 15.58 -2.04
C ASN A 206 -13.47 14.81 -3.17
N PRO A 207 -12.34 15.32 -3.69
CA PRO A 207 -11.56 14.63 -4.72
C PRO A 207 -11.29 13.17 -4.33
N GLY A 208 -11.30 12.26 -5.30
CA GLY A 208 -11.10 10.83 -5.04
C GLY A 208 -12.32 10.08 -4.48
N TRP A 209 -13.45 10.74 -4.23
CA TRP A 209 -14.69 10.06 -3.88
C TRP A 209 -15.65 9.93 -5.07
N SER A 210 -16.30 8.77 -5.19
CA SER A 210 -17.36 8.53 -6.17
C SER A 210 -18.50 7.70 -5.58
N GLY A 211 -19.67 7.75 -6.21
CA GLY A 211 -20.91 7.13 -5.74
C GLY A 211 -22.12 7.57 -6.57
N PRO A 212 -23.33 7.10 -6.22
CA PRO A 212 -24.55 7.53 -6.89
C PRO A 212 -24.85 9.01 -6.60
N SER A 213 -25.55 9.68 -7.52
CA SER A 213 -25.93 11.10 -7.38
C SER A 213 -27.07 11.34 -6.37
N SER A 214 -27.84 10.30 -6.07
CA SER A 214 -28.92 10.29 -5.07
C SER A 214 -29.06 8.91 -4.43
N PHE A 215 -29.70 8.87 -3.26
CA PHE A 215 -29.98 7.63 -2.54
C PHE A 215 -31.29 7.77 -1.75
N SER A 216 -32.17 6.77 -1.85
CA SER A 216 -33.44 6.73 -1.12
C SER A 216 -33.84 5.30 -0.74
N CYS A 217 -34.60 5.18 0.36
CA CYS A 217 -35.09 3.92 0.90
C CYS A 217 -36.48 4.13 1.52
N THR A 218 -37.52 3.51 0.95
CA THR A 218 -38.92 3.90 1.19
C THR A 218 -39.50 3.39 2.51
N ASN A 219 -39.28 2.12 2.87
CA ASN A 219 -39.74 1.53 4.14
C ASN A 219 -38.72 0.50 4.59
N PHE A 220 -38.10 0.71 5.75
CA PHE A 220 -37.00 -0.15 6.15
C PHE A 220 -37.11 -0.56 7.63
N LYS A 221 -37.46 -1.84 7.81
CA LYS A 221 -37.21 -2.60 9.04
C LYS A 221 -35.82 -3.25 9.04
N GLN A 222 -35.27 -3.46 7.84
CA GLN A 222 -33.94 -3.99 7.59
C GLN A 222 -33.04 -2.86 7.11
N ALA A 223 -31.72 -3.01 7.20
CA ALA A 223 -30.82 -1.93 6.87
C ALA A 223 -30.79 -1.59 5.36
N CYS A 224 -30.66 -0.31 5.01
CA CYS A 224 -30.44 0.15 3.64
C CYS A 224 -28.96 0.44 3.43
N THR A 225 -28.42 0.11 2.25
CA THR A 225 -26.98 0.16 2.01
C THR A 225 -26.65 1.10 0.86
N LEU A 226 -25.87 2.15 1.14
CA LEU A 226 -25.28 3.07 0.16
C LEU A 226 -23.83 2.64 -0.11
N ASN A 227 -23.49 2.44 -1.38
CA ASN A 227 -22.12 2.12 -1.80
C ASN A 227 -21.44 3.35 -2.42
N LEU A 228 -20.23 3.60 -1.97
CA LEU A 228 -19.31 4.66 -2.39
C LEU A 228 -17.96 4.03 -2.70
N THR A 229 -17.08 4.77 -3.34
CA THR A 229 -15.69 4.38 -3.57
C THR A 229 -14.77 5.51 -3.14
N TYR A 230 -13.69 5.17 -2.44
CA TYR A 230 -12.60 6.07 -2.12
C TYR A 230 -11.34 5.65 -2.88
N ALA A 231 -10.84 6.55 -3.73
CA ALA A 231 -9.65 6.41 -4.56
C ALA A 231 -8.82 7.71 -4.46
N PRO A 232 -7.92 7.82 -3.46
CA PRO A 232 -7.19 9.05 -3.22
C PRO A 232 -6.32 9.49 -4.41
N THR A 233 -6.24 10.81 -4.62
CA THR A 233 -5.54 11.40 -5.77
C THR A 233 -4.21 12.05 -5.41
N THR A 234 -3.93 12.29 -4.12
CA THR A 234 -2.69 12.94 -3.65
C THR A 234 -2.19 12.38 -2.31
N SER A 235 -0.88 12.51 -2.03
CA SER A 235 -0.15 11.79 -0.98
C SER A 235 -0.37 12.23 0.46
N ASN A 236 -1.13 13.31 0.68
CA ASN A 236 -1.49 13.80 2.02
C ASN A 236 -2.97 14.18 2.10
N GLN A 237 -3.79 13.66 1.19
CA GLN A 237 -5.21 13.95 1.19
C GLN A 237 -5.86 13.37 2.45
N ASN A 238 -6.54 14.23 3.19
CA ASN A 238 -7.30 13.88 4.39
C ASN A 238 -8.52 14.78 4.46
N GLY A 239 -9.56 14.32 5.15
CA GLY A 239 -10.77 15.11 5.31
C GLY A 239 -11.95 14.33 5.87
N THR A 240 -13.13 14.90 5.71
CA THR A 240 -14.39 14.29 6.14
C THR A 240 -15.46 14.51 5.07
N VAL A 241 -16.00 13.43 4.53
CA VAL A 241 -17.21 13.49 3.70
C VAL A 241 -18.42 13.53 4.64
N ASN A 242 -19.20 14.60 4.58
CA ASN A 242 -20.45 14.71 5.32
C ASN A 242 -21.63 14.45 4.38
N LEU A 243 -22.42 13.41 4.66
CA LEU A 243 -23.67 13.13 3.96
C LEU A 243 -24.84 13.39 4.91
N THR A 244 -25.70 14.33 4.55
CA THR A 244 -26.91 14.62 5.32
C THR A 244 -28.06 13.80 4.76
N TYR A 245 -28.81 13.14 5.64
CA TYR A 245 -29.98 12.34 5.30
C TYR A 245 -31.19 12.74 6.13
N SER A 246 -32.38 12.57 5.57
CA SER A 246 -33.65 12.68 6.26
C SER A 246 -34.34 11.32 6.34
N TYR A 247 -35.23 11.15 7.31
CA TYR A 247 -36.11 9.97 7.44
C TYR A 247 -37.35 10.32 8.25
N THR A 248 -38.41 9.52 8.11
CA THR A 248 -39.61 9.58 8.95
C THR A 248 -39.50 8.54 10.07
N SER A 249 -39.57 8.99 11.32
CA SER A 249 -39.58 8.13 12.51
C SER A 249 -40.95 7.47 12.73
N SER A 250 -41.01 6.52 13.67
CA SER A 250 -42.18 5.72 14.02
C SER A 250 -43.36 6.55 14.52
N ASN A 251 -43.12 7.77 15.00
CA ASN A 251 -44.14 8.74 15.39
C ASN A 251 -44.56 9.71 14.25
N GLY A 252 -44.10 9.49 13.01
CA GLY A 252 -44.43 10.31 11.84
C GLY A 252 -43.61 11.61 11.71
N THR A 253 -42.65 11.87 12.60
CA THR A 253 -41.81 13.06 12.53
C THR A 253 -40.71 12.90 11.48
N ILE A 254 -40.45 13.95 10.69
CA ILE A 254 -39.30 13.99 9.78
C ILE A 254 -38.09 14.45 10.58
N ASN A 255 -37.05 13.61 10.59
CA ASN A 255 -35.78 13.89 11.25
C ASN A 255 -34.68 14.04 10.20
N THR A 256 -33.63 14.77 10.56
CA THR A 256 -32.42 14.93 9.75
C THR A 256 -31.20 14.57 10.57
N ALA A 257 -30.22 13.93 9.95
CA ALA A 257 -28.95 13.62 10.58
C ALA A 257 -27.83 13.60 9.53
N THR A 258 -26.57 13.66 9.98
CA THR A 258 -25.39 13.66 9.10
C THR A 258 -24.50 12.49 9.46
N VAL A 259 -24.06 11.73 8.45
CA VAL A 259 -22.99 10.75 8.59
C VAL A 259 -21.66 11.37 8.15
N ALA A 260 -20.64 11.27 9.00
CA ALA A 260 -19.28 11.70 8.73
C ALA A 260 -18.41 10.50 8.35
N LEU A 261 -17.79 10.56 7.16
CA LEU A 261 -16.79 9.59 6.68
C LEU A 261 -15.42 10.25 6.76
N VAL A 262 -14.66 9.95 7.82
CA VAL A 262 -13.29 10.46 7.97
C VAL A 262 -12.40 9.63 7.06
N TYR A 263 -11.51 10.28 6.31
CA TYR A 263 -10.60 9.60 5.41
C TYR A 263 -9.20 10.21 5.42
N ASN A 264 -8.21 9.38 5.11
CA ASN A 264 -6.86 9.81 4.80
C ASN A 264 -6.19 8.88 3.79
N THR A 265 -5.33 9.45 2.96
CA THR A 265 -4.48 8.68 2.05
C THR A 265 -3.38 7.99 2.84
N LEU A 266 -3.04 6.76 2.42
CA LEU A 266 -1.81 6.08 2.80
C LEU A 266 -0.67 6.46 1.85
N SER A 267 0.56 6.46 2.36
CA SER A 267 1.74 6.77 1.55
C SER A 267 2.59 5.52 1.34
N TRP A 268 3.05 5.31 0.11
CA TRP A 268 4.08 4.33 -0.20
C TRP A 268 5.36 4.65 0.60
N GLY A 269 5.90 3.67 1.32
CA GLY A 269 7.05 3.84 2.22
C GLY A 269 8.34 3.24 1.67
N SER A 270 9.49 3.63 2.21
CA SER A 270 10.81 3.15 1.77
C SER A 270 11.73 2.94 2.97
N ASN A 271 11.47 1.92 3.80
CA ASN A 271 12.28 1.63 4.98
C ASN A 271 13.41 0.64 4.67
N TYR A 272 14.62 1.16 4.53
CA TYR A 272 15.83 0.39 4.23
C TYR A 272 16.82 0.40 5.39
N SER A 273 16.39 -0.15 6.53
CA SER A 273 17.27 -0.31 7.70
C SER A 273 18.24 -1.48 7.52
N SER A 274 19.54 -1.21 7.67
CA SER A 274 20.57 -2.27 7.73
C SER A 274 20.39 -3.21 8.92
N ASN A 275 19.70 -2.78 9.97
CA ASN A 275 19.48 -3.56 11.19
C ASN A 275 18.15 -4.33 11.15
N ASN A 276 17.27 -4.05 10.20
CA ASN A 276 15.97 -4.72 10.06
C ASN A 276 15.63 -4.88 8.58
N ILE A 277 16.01 -6.03 8.03
CA ILE A 277 15.71 -6.37 6.64
C ILE A 277 14.35 -7.06 6.59
N GLN A 278 13.47 -6.54 5.74
CA GLN A 278 12.18 -7.17 5.45
C GLN A 278 12.35 -8.10 4.25
N TYR A 279 11.70 -9.26 4.31
CA TYR A 279 11.79 -10.25 3.27
C TYR A 279 10.49 -11.03 3.12
N MET A 280 10.28 -11.58 1.92
CA MET A 280 9.33 -12.63 1.64
C MET A 280 10.01 -13.72 0.81
N THR A 281 9.48 -14.94 0.91
CA THR A 281 10.00 -16.10 0.20
C THR A 281 8.84 -16.96 -0.30
N ALA A 282 9.11 -17.85 -1.24
CA ALA A 282 8.16 -18.88 -1.62
C ALA A 282 7.66 -19.67 -0.39
N SER A 283 8.54 -20.01 0.56
CA SER A 283 8.18 -20.71 1.79
C SER A 283 7.26 -19.93 2.73
N THR A 284 7.46 -18.61 2.86
CA THR A 284 6.59 -17.79 3.71
C THR A 284 5.22 -17.59 3.06
N VAL A 285 5.15 -17.52 1.72
CA VAL A 285 3.87 -17.51 0.98
C VAL A 285 3.17 -18.87 1.06
N GLU A 286 3.89 -19.99 0.92
CA GLU A 286 3.35 -21.34 1.09
C GLU A 286 2.72 -21.52 2.49
N SER A 287 3.36 -20.97 3.53
CA SER A 287 2.88 -21.08 4.91
C SER A 287 1.52 -20.43 5.18
N LEU A 288 1.01 -19.61 4.25
CA LEU A 288 -0.33 -19.05 4.33
C LEU A 288 -1.41 -20.12 4.23
N ASN A 289 -1.14 -21.26 3.58
CA ASN A 289 -2.12 -22.33 3.35
C ASN A 289 -3.44 -21.78 2.79
N SER A 290 -3.35 -20.91 1.77
CA SER A 290 -4.51 -20.25 1.14
C SER A 290 -5.30 -19.29 2.04
N ASN A 291 -4.83 -18.98 3.26
CA ASN A 291 -5.42 -17.94 4.09
C ASN A 291 -4.95 -16.55 3.64
N LEU A 292 -5.86 -15.80 3.02
CA LEU A 292 -5.60 -14.46 2.50
C LEU A 292 -6.08 -13.33 3.43
N SER A 293 -6.56 -13.68 4.63
CA SER A 293 -7.01 -12.69 5.60
C SER A 293 -5.84 -11.84 6.15
N GLY A 294 -6.09 -10.55 6.39
CA GLY A 294 -5.09 -9.63 6.92
C GLY A 294 -4.00 -9.20 5.91
N ILE A 295 -4.13 -9.58 4.64
CA ILE A 295 -3.26 -9.13 3.56
C ILE A 295 -3.75 -7.77 3.04
N TYR A 296 -2.81 -6.87 2.79
CA TYR A 296 -3.07 -5.56 2.17
C TYR A 296 -2.01 -5.28 1.09
N PRO A 297 -2.38 -4.80 -0.13
CA PRO A 297 -3.73 -4.56 -0.64
C PRO A 297 -4.62 -5.80 -0.53
N ALA A 298 -5.90 -5.59 -0.20
CA ALA A 298 -6.82 -6.68 0.11
C ALA A 298 -6.87 -7.70 -1.02
N VAL A 299 -6.93 -8.99 -0.66
CA VAL A 299 -6.99 -10.10 -1.61
C VAL A 299 -8.20 -10.97 -1.29
N GLU A 300 -9.09 -11.10 -2.26
CA GLU A 300 -10.25 -11.98 -2.16
C GLU A 300 -9.85 -13.45 -2.11
N SER A 301 -10.61 -14.22 -1.33
CA SER A 301 -10.41 -15.67 -1.17
C SER A 301 -10.49 -16.45 -2.48
N SER A 302 -11.20 -15.94 -3.49
CA SER A 302 -11.27 -16.51 -4.85
C SER A 302 -9.89 -16.59 -5.54
N LEU A 303 -8.98 -15.67 -5.21
CA LEU A 303 -7.62 -15.63 -5.75
C LEU A 303 -6.67 -16.62 -5.11
N ALA A 304 -7.09 -17.35 -4.06
CA ALA A 304 -6.27 -18.40 -3.44
C ALA A 304 -5.91 -19.53 -4.42
N SER A 305 -6.69 -19.73 -5.48
CA SER A 305 -6.37 -20.63 -6.59
C SER A 305 -5.03 -20.28 -7.29
N TYR A 306 -4.60 -19.01 -7.25
CA TYR A 306 -3.31 -18.57 -7.76
C TYR A 306 -2.12 -18.92 -6.85
N LEU A 307 -2.39 -19.44 -5.65
CA LEU A 307 -1.43 -20.05 -4.75
C LEU A 307 -1.48 -21.59 -4.83
N GLY A 308 -2.08 -22.16 -5.87
CA GLY A 308 -1.98 -23.60 -6.11
C GLY A 308 -0.57 -24.02 -6.51
N ILE A 309 -0.16 -25.25 -6.15
CA ILE A 309 1.12 -25.86 -6.57
C ILE A 309 1.28 -25.94 -8.11
N ASN A 310 0.17 -25.96 -8.84
CA ASN A 310 0.09 -25.96 -10.30
C ASN A 310 -0.10 -24.55 -10.90
N SER A 311 0.01 -23.50 -10.09
CA SER A 311 -0.37 -22.15 -10.48
C SER A 311 0.84 -21.25 -10.70
N ALA A 312 0.64 -19.93 -10.64
CA ALA A 312 1.61 -18.94 -11.08
C ALA A 312 2.96 -18.99 -10.34
N LEU A 313 2.98 -19.42 -9.08
CA LEU A 313 4.19 -19.59 -8.26
C LEU A 313 4.74 -21.03 -8.29
N GLY A 314 3.98 -21.96 -8.85
CA GLY A 314 4.29 -23.37 -8.92
C GLY A 314 5.01 -23.78 -10.20
N TYR A 315 5.18 -25.09 -10.40
CA TYR A 315 5.98 -25.65 -11.48
C TYR A 315 5.34 -25.56 -12.88
N LEU A 316 4.05 -25.24 -12.99
CA LEU A 316 3.40 -24.89 -14.28
C LEU A 316 3.33 -23.37 -14.49
N GLY A 317 3.80 -22.59 -13.52
CA GLY A 317 3.75 -21.13 -13.55
C GLY A 317 4.83 -20.52 -14.45
N PRO A 318 4.72 -19.21 -14.75
CA PRO A 318 5.65 -18.48 -15.61
C PRO A 318 7.07 -18.35 -15.05
N ILE A 319 7.28 -18.53 -13.75
CA ILE A 319 8.61 -18.47 -13.13
C ILE A 319 9.30 -19.83 -13.04
N SER A 320 8.64 -20.89 -13.50
CA SER A 320 9.15 -22.26 -13.45
C SER A 320 10.09 -22.60 -14.59
N GLN A 321 10.66 -23.80 -14.53
CA GLN A 321 11.48 -24.38 -15.61
C GLN A 321 10.71 -24.60 -16.93
N LEU A 322 9.38 -24.60 -16.90
CA LEU A 322 8.53 -24.67 -18.08
C LEU A 322 8.11 -23.28 -18.60
N GLY A 323 8.34 -22.24 -17.80
CA GLY A 323 8.04 -20.86 -18.14
C GLY A 323 9.14 -20.18 -18.98
N PRO A 324 8.98 -18.90 -19.30
CA PRO A 324 9.93 -18.13 -20.11
C PRO A 324 11.34 -17.95 -19.51
N LEU A 325 11.50 -18.15 -18.19
CA LEU A 325 12.81 -18.15 -17.55
C LEU A 325 13.47 -19.53 -17.53
N GLY A 326 12.74 -20.59 -17.89
CA GLY A 326 13.26 -21.94 -17.91
C GLY A 326 14.07 -22.29 -19.17
N PRO A 327 14.62 -23.52 -19.24
CA PRO A 327 15.33 -24.03 -20.42
C PRO A 327 14.51 -24.07 -21.71
N LEU A 328 13.18 -24.09 -21.61
CA LEU A 328 12.27 -24.06 -22.77
C LEU A 328 11.88 -22.64 -23.21
N GLY A 329 12.21 -21.64 -22.39
CA GLY A 329 11.89 -20.25 -22.67
C GLY A 329 12.83 -19.58 -23.70
N PRO A 330 12.60 -18.29 -23.98
CA PRO A 330 13.39 -17.51 -24.93
C PRO A 330 14.87 -17.33 -24.52
N LEU A 331 15.21 -17.58 -23.25
CA LEU A 331 16.58 -17.55 -22.74
C LEU A 331 17.33 -18.88 -22.92
N GLY A 332 16.66 -19.96 -23.30
CA GLY A 332 17.30 -21.26 -23.56
C GLY A 332 17.96 -21.31 -24.94
N THR A 333 18.68 -22.38 -25.26
CA THR A 333 19.31 -22.59 -26.58
C THR A 333 18.45 -23.41 -27.55
N ASN A 334 17.14 -23.45 -27.30
CA ASN A 334 16.19 -24.31 -28.02
C ASN A 334 15.52 -23.57 -29.20
N ALA A 335 14.67 -24.26 -29.97
CA ALA A 335 13.98 -23.69 -31.14
C ALA A 335 12.97 -22.57 -30.81
N TRP A 336 12.54 -22.44 -29.56
CA TRP A 336 11.70 -21.33 -29.07
C TRP A 336 12.51 -20.08 -28.70
N ASN A 337 13.85 -20.14 -28.72
CA ASN A 337 14.67 -18.94 -28.61
C ASN A 337 14.43 -18.06 -29.84
N PRO A 338 13.85 -16.85 -29.71
CA PRO A 338 13.55 -16.04 -30.88
C PRO A 338 14.81 -15.59 -31.63
N SER A 339 15.97 -15.59 -30.95
CA SER A 339 17.26 -15.34 -31.59
C SER A 339 17.60 -16.41 -32.63
N ALA A 340 17.12 -17.66 -32.50
CA ALA A 340 17.32 -18.69 -33.52
C ALA A 340 16.64 -18.34 -34.85
N TRP A 341 15.53 -17.60 -34.81
CA TRP A 341 14.76 -17.18 -35.99
C TRP A 341 15.16 -15.80 -36.49
N ILE A 342 15.44 -14.88 -35.57
CA ILE A 342 15.77 -13.48 -35.90
C ILE A 342 17.18 -13.39 -36.46
N SER A 343 18.17 -14.06 -35.84
CA SER A 343 19.57 -14.03 -36.30
C SER A 343 19.80 -14.61 -37.69
N GLY A 344 18.84 -15.38 -38.23
CA GLY A 344 18.86 -15.88 -39.60
C GLY A 344 18.53 -14.82 -40.67
N ALA A 345 17.96 -13.67 -40.29
CA ALA A 345 17.56 -12.60 -41.21
C ALA A 345 18.04 -11.19 -40.79
N TYR A 346 18.13 -10.89 -39.49
CA TYR A 346 18.53 -9.58 -38.94
C TYR A 346 19.23 -9.73 -37.57
N SER A 347 20.00 -8.72 -37.14
CA SER A 347 20.34 -8.61 -35.72
C SER A 347 19.17 -8.02 -34.92
N TRP A 348 19.02 -8.37 -33.64
CA TRP A 348 18.02 -7.74 -32.76
C TRP A 348 18.12 -6.21 -32.77
N ASN A 349 19.34 -5.68 -32.78
CA ASN A 349 19.59 -4.23 -32.82
C ASN A 349 19.03 -3.59 -34.10
N SER A 350 19.27 -4.22 -35.26
CA SER A 350 18.69 -3.74 -36.52
C SER A 350 17.16 -3.83 -36.51
N TYR A 351 16.59 -4.91 -35.98
CA TYR A 351 15.14 -5.05 -35.88
C TYR A 351 14.51 -3.96 -35.01
N PHE A 352 15.01 -3.76 -33.80
CA PHE A 352 14.44 -2.79 -32.86
C PHE A 352 14.61 -1.33 -33.31
N SER A 353 15.62 -1.02 -34.11
CA SER A 353 15.77 0.32 -34.71
C SER A 353 14.62 0.68 -35.65
N THR A 354 13.91 -0.31 -36.21
CA THR A 354 12.79 -0.08 -37.16
C THR A 354 11.45 0.24 -36.49
N ILE A 355 11.30 0.01 -35.19
CA ILE A 355 10.02 0.14 -34.47
C ILE A 355 10.04 1.16 -33.32
N ASN A 356 10.91 2.18 -33.39
CA ASN A 356 11.14 3.14 -32.30
C ASN A 356 11.41 2.42 -30.96
N GLY A 357 12.45 1.58 -30.99
CA GLY A 357 12.70 0.43 -30.12
C GLY A 357 12.57 0.60 -28.60
N PRO A 358 12.75 -0.51 -27.86
CA PRO A 358 12.33 -0.59 -26.46
C PRO A 358 13.20 0.21 -25.48
N LEU A 359 14.30 0.82 -25.96
CA LEU A 359 15.12 1.78 -25.22
C LEU A 359 14.77 3.25 -25.52
N SER A 360 13.58 3.52 -26.07
CA SER A 360 13.07 4.89 -26.28
C SER A 360 12.29 5.41 -25.06
N ALA A 361 11.97 6.71 -25.04
CA ALA A 361 11.11 7.31 -24.01
C ALA A 361 9.67 6.73 -23.98
N SER A 362 9.25 6.06 -25.06
CA SER A 362 7.99 5.32 -25.13
C SER A 362 8.15 3.83 -24.77
N GLY A 363 9.38 3.36 -24.59
CA GLY A 363 9.69 1.97 -24.23
C GLY A 363 9.41 1.66 -22.76
N PRO A 364 9.61 0.40 -22.33
CA PRO A 364 9.23 -0.04 -20.99
C PRO A 364 9.95 0.67 -19.83
N LEU A 365 11.14 1.21 -20.08
CA LEU A 365 11.95 1.98 -19.12
C LEU A 365 11.77 3.51 -19.25
N GLY A 366 11.03 3.96 -20.27
CA GLY A 366 10.73 5.37 -20.53
C GLY A 366 9.53 5.88 -19.73
N GLN A 367 9.23 7.19 -19.83
CA GLN A 367 8.15 7.86 -19.07
C GLN A 367 6.75 7.24 -19.27
N ASN A 368 6.52 6.60 -20.42
CA ASN A 368 5.24 5.97 -20.75
C ASN A 368 5.21 4.47 -20.42
N GLY A 369 6.35 3.88 -20.05
CA GLY A 369 6.47 2.46 -19.74
C GLY A 369 5.96 2.08 -18.34
N PRO A 370 5.84 0.79 -18.03
CA PRO A 370 5.40 0.34 -16.72
C PRO A 370 6.43 0.63 -15.61
N TYR A 371 7.70 0.87 -15.94
CA TYR A 371 8.78 1.11 -14.97
C TYR A 371 8.88 2.59 -14.55
N THR A 372 7.78 3.19 -14.10
CA THR A 372 7.72 4.59 -13.65
C THR A 372 6.90 4.73 -12.38
N THR A 373 7.23 5.71 -11.53
CA THR A 373 6.47 5.98 -10.30
C THR A 373 4.98 6.24 -10.60
N ALA A 374 4.69 6.97 -11.68
CA ALA A 374 3.33 7.26 -12.10
C ALA A 374 2.57 5.97 -12.49
N ASN A 375 3.12 5.12 -13.35
CA ASN A 375 2.42 3.91 -13.78
C ASN A 375 2.42 2.82 -12.71
N TYR A 376 3.55 2.60 -12.03
CA TYR A 376 3.68 1.54 -11.05
C TYR A 376 2.84 1.78 -9.80
N TYR A 377 2.91 2.97 -9.19
CA TYR A 377 2.16 3.26 -7.97
C TYR A 377 0.78 3.83 -8.24
N GLN A 378 0.58 4.59 -9.32
CA GLN A 378 -0.64 5.36 -9.56
C GLN A 378 -1.42 4.89 -10.80
N GLY A 379 -0.84 4.04 -11.63
CA GLY A 379 -1.40 3.64 -12.91
C GLY A 379 -2.43 2.52 -12.80
N ASN A 380 -3.36 2.52 -13.77
CA ASN A 380 -4.49 1.59 -13.81
C ASN A 380 -4.07 0.12 -13.87
N VAL A 381 -2.95 -0.17 -14.54
CA VAL A 381 -2.42 -1.55 -14.70
C VAL A 381 -2.31 -2.29 -13.37
N PHE A 382 -1.96 -1.59 -12.29
CA PHE A 382 -1.77 -2.18 -10.97
C PHE A 382 -2.90 -1.86 -9.98
N SER A 383 -3.98 -1.24 -10.46
CA SER A 383 -5.14 -0.84 -9.66
C SER A 383 -6.46 -1.46 -10.12
N GLU A 384 -6.49 -2.02 -11.34
CA GLU A 384 -7.67 -2.65 -11.95
C GLU A 384 -8.19 -3.86 -11.17
N ASN A 385 -7.30 -4.63 -10.54
CA ASN A 385 -7.70 -5.77 -9.72
C ASN A 385 -6.67 -6.08 -8.63
N GLN A 386 -7.12 -6.85 -7.63
CA GLN A 386 -6.33 -7.19 -6.45
C GLN A 386 -5.10 -8.05 -6.75
N PHE A 387 -5.16 -8.91 -7.79
CA PHE A 387 -4.00 -9.70 -8.22
C PHE A 387 -2.90 -8.76 -8.74
N ALA A 388 -3.25 -7.84 -9.65
CA ALA A 388 -2.33 -6.86 -10.20
C ALA A 388 -1.74 -5.95 -9.12
N ALA A 389 -2.54 -5.50 -8.16
CA ALA A 389 -2.06 -4.72 -7.02
C ALA A 389 -1.00 -5.46 -6.19
N ASN A 390 -1.13 -6.78 -6.08
CA ASN A 390 -0.23 -7.68 -5.38
C ASN A 390 0.93 -8.21 -6.25
N THR A 391 1.14 -7.67 -7.45
CA THR A 391 2.39 -7.83 -8.21
C THR A 391 3.43 -6.74 -7.90
N ARG A 392 3.10 -5.79 -7.02
CA ARG A 392 4.06 -4.81 -6.51
C ARG A 392 4.98 -5.42 -5.44
N ALA A 393 6.05 -4.71 -5.10
CA ALA A 393 7.05 -5.12 -4.11
C ALA A 393 6.41 -5.65 -2.83
N PHE A 394 6.83 -6.84 -2.41
CA PHE A 394 6.30 -7.62 -1.27
C PHE A 394 4.87 -8.15 -1.39
N GLY A 395 4.22 -8.00 -2.54
CA GLY A 395 2.92 -8.62 -2.82
C GLY A 395 3.03 -10.12 -3.00
N LEU A 396 1.94 -10.86 -2.80
CA LEU A 396 1.92 -12.32 -2.95
C LEU A 396 2.48 -12.80 -4.30
N TRP A 397 2.29 -12.01 -5.35
CA TRP A 397 2.72 -12.31 -6.71
C TRP A 397 3.77 -11.30 -7.22
N SER A 398 4.50 -10.64 -6.31
CA SER A 398 5.51 -9.62 -6.64
C SER A 398 6.57 -10.10 -7.62
N ILE A 399 6.95 -11.37 -7.53
CA ILE A 399 7.90 -12.05 -8.42
C ILE A 399 7.49 -12.00 -9.90
N LEU A 400 6.19 -11.86 -10.18
CA LEU A 400 5.62 -11.72 -11.52
C LEU A 400 5.59 -10.27 -12.02
N GLY A 401 5.85 -9.33 -11.12
CA GLY A 401 5.74 -7.89 -11.36
C GLY A 401 6.90 -7.29 -12.15
N PRO A 402 6.81 -5.99 -12.46
CA PRO A 402 7.76 -5.30 -13.33
C PRO A 402 9.15 -5.05 -12.72
N ILE A 403 9.29 -5.23 -11.40
CA ILE A 403 10.58 -5.18 -10.68
C ILE A 403 11.20 -6.56 -10.48
N GLY A 404 10.51 -7.63 -10.92
CA GLY A 404 10.99 -9.00 -10.87
C GLY A 404 11.73 -9.43 -12.14
N PRO A 405 12.18 -10.70 -12.21
CA PRO A 405 12.97 -11.22 -13.33
C PRO A 405 12.21 -11.30 -14.66
N LEU A 406 10.88 -11.29 -14.64
CA LEU A 406 10.01 -11.18 -15.82
C LEU A 406 9.78 -9.72 -16.26
N GLY A 407 10.20 -8.74 -15.45
CA GLY A 407 9.92 -7.34 -15.62
C GLY A 407 10.89 -6.60 -16.55
N ALA A 408 10.73 -5.27 -16.62
CA ALA A 408 11.50 -4.41 -17.54
C ALA A 408 13.00 -4.32 -17.20
N VAL A 409 13.36 -4.54 -15.93
CA VAL A 409 14.76 -4.61 -15.45
C VAL A 409 15.23 -6.06 -15.25
N GLY A 410 14.41 -7.03 -15.65
CA GLY A 410 14.73 -8.46 -15.56
C GLY A 410 15.43 -9.01 -16.81
N ALA A 411 15.66 -10.32 -16.80
CA ALA A 411 16.41 -11.02 -17.85
C ALA A 411 15.74 -10.95 -19.24
N LEU A 412 14.41 -10.83 -19.27
CA LEU A 412 13.60 -10.67 -20.49
C LEU A 412 13.37 -9.20 -20.87
N GLY A 413 13.87 -8.27 -20.07
CA GLY A 413 13.74 -6.84 -20.30
C GLY A 413 14.59 -6.35 -21.48
N PRO A 414 14.40 -5.09 -21.90
CA PRO A 414 15.14 -4.49 -23.02
C PRO A 414 16.66 -4.43 -22.83
N LEU A 415 17.15 -4.53 -21.59
CA LEU A 415 18.57 -4.54 -21.26
C LEU A 415 19.14 -5.94 -21.01
N GLY A 416 18.32 -7.00 -21.19
CA GLY A 416 18.73 -8.38 -20.98
C GLY A 416 19.45 -9.03 -22.15
N THR A 417 19.71 -10.33 -22.01
CA THR A 417 20.56 -11.12 -22.93
C THR A 417 20.04 -11.20 -24.35
N ILE A 418 18.73 -11.05 -24.51
CA ILE A 418 18.01 -11.01 -25.80
C ILE A 418 17.44 -9.61 -26.10
N GLY A 419 17.86 -8.60 -25.33
CA GLY A 419 17.42 -7.21 -25.42
C GLY A 419 18.11 -6.40 -26.52
N ALA A 420 17.68 -5.15 -26.67
CA ALA A 420 18.12 -4.23 -27.73
C ALA A 420 19.38 -3.43 -27.36
N THR A 421 20.34 -4.04 -26.67
CA THR A 421 21.45 -3.32 -26.02
C THR A 421 22.52 -2.81 -26.98
N GLY A 422 22.64 -3.39 -28.18
CA GLY A 422 23.80 -3.13 -29.04
C GLY A 422 25.06 -3.90 -28.65
N LEU A 423 25.05 -4.65 -27.55
CA LEU A 423 26.24 -5.24 -26.94
C LEU A 423 26.39 -6.72 -27.30
N VAL A 424 27.62 -7.21 -27.20
CA VAL A 424 27.98 -8.61 -27.45
C VAL A 424 28.36 -9.28 -26.13
N ARG A 425 27.90 -10.51 -25.90
CA ARG A 425 28.28 -11.29 -24.72
C ARG A 425 29.68 -11.89 -24.90
N ASN A 426 30.57 -11.65 -23.96
CA ASN A 426 31.84 -12.36 -23.84
C ASN A 426 31.57 -13.83 -23.45
N PRO A 427 31.95 -14.83 -24.25
CA PRO A 427 31.63 -16.23 -23.95
C PRO A 427 32.37 -16.78 -22.72
N LEU A 428 33.51 -16.21 -22.34
CA LEU A 428 34.35 -16.69 -21.22
C LEU A 428 33.86 -16.20 -19.86
N THR A 429 33.35 -14.97 -19.79
CA THR A 429 32.89 -14.35 -18.52
C THR A 429 31.38 -14.19 -18.47
N GLY A 430 30.75 -14.04 -19.63
CA GLY A 430 29.34 -13.67 -19.77
C GLY A 430 29.06 -12.18 -19.70
N GLN A 431 30.10 -11.35 -19.53
CA GLN A 431 29.96 -9.90 -19.51
C GLN A 431 29.59 -9.34 -20.88
N PHE A 432 28.83 -8.25 -20.91
CA PHE A 432 28.59 -7.50 -22.13
C PHE A 432 29.80 -6.62 -22.47
N VAL A 433 30.15 -6.62 -23.76
CA VAL A 433 31.18 -5.75 -24.34
C VAL A 433 30.64 -4.94 -25.50
N ASN A 434 31.20 -3.75 -25.71
CA ASN A 434 30.91 -2.92 -26.87
C ASN A 434 31.68 -3.42 -28.12
N GLY A 435 31.52 -2.72 -29.24
CA GLY A 435 32.22 -3.02 -30.50
C GLY A 435 33.75 -2.94 -30.44
N THR A 436 34.34 -2.34 -29.39
CA THR A 436 35.79 -2.31 -29.15
C THR A 436 36.26 -3.38 -28.17
N GLY A 437 35.36 -4.24 -27.68
CA GLY A 437 35.66 -5.30 -26.72
C GLY A 437 35.76 -4.82 -25.25
N SER A 438 35.41 -3.56 -24.97
CA SER A 438 35.41 -3.03 -23.59
C SER A 438 34.13 -3.44 -22.85
N VAL A 439 34.26 -3.84 -21.59
CA VAL A 439 33.13 -4.23 -20.73
C VAL A 439 32.20 -3.04 -20.50
N VAL A 440 30.89 -3.26 -20.66
CA VAL A 440 29.83 -2.28 -20.42
C VAL A 440 28.86 -2.85 -19.40
N ARG A 441 28.77 -2.22 -18.23
CA ARG A 441 27.89 -2.66 -17.13
C ARG A 441 26.61 -1.83 -16.98
N SER A 442 26.51 -0.69 -17.65
CA SER A 442 25.33 0.17 -17.59
C SER A 442 25.08 0.92 -18.89
N LEU A 443 23.82 1.21 -19.20
CA LEU A 443 23.39 2.01 -20.35
C LEU A 443 22.52 3.19 -19.91
N SER A 444 22.68 4.31 -20.62
CA SER A 444 21.81 5.49 -20.50
C SER A 444 20.60 5.32 -21.41
N VAL A 445 19.40 5.33 -20.83
CA VAL A 445 18.14 5.13 -21.53
C VAL A 445 17.30 6.42 -21.49
N PRO A 446 16.84 6.93 -22.64
CA PRO A 446 15.84 8.00 -22.72
C PRO A 446 14.63 7.76 -21.83
N TYR A 447 14.42 8.67 -20.88
CA TYR A 447 13.24 8.67 -20.01
C TYR A 447 12.17 9.59 -20.57
N THR A 448 12.53 10.84 -20.85
CA THR A 448 11.69 11.79 -21.60
C THR A 448 12.39 12.17 -22.91
N THR A 449 11.83 13.13 -23.65
CA THR A 449 12.53 13.73 -24.81
C THR A 449 13.79 14.50 -24.43
N THR A 450 14.00 14.82 -23.14
CA THR A 450 15.07 15.69 -22.65
C THR A 450 15.89 15.10 -21.50
N THR A 451 15.49 13.95 -20.95
CA THR A 451 16.15 13.34 -19.78
C THR A 451 16.40 11.86 -20.01
N ASN A 452 17.44 11.34 -19.38
CA ASN A 452 17.82 9.93 -19.41
C ASN A 452 17.89 9.36 -17.98
N ARG A 453 17.79 8.03 -17.87
CA ARG A 453 18.07 7.25 -16.66
C ARG A 453 19.16 6.22 -16.98
N ASN A 454 20.02 5.96 -16.02
CA ASN A 454 21.01 4.88 -16.13
C ASN A 454 20.47 3.60 -15.50
N PHE A 455 20.71 2.49 -16.19
CA PHE A 455 20.38 1.15 -15.73
C PHE A 455 21.58 0.24 -16.00
N ASP A 456 21.83 -0.68 -15.08
CA ASP A 456 22.71 -1.81 -15.28
C ASP A 456 22.16 -2.71 -16.41
N VAL A 457 23.05 -3.27 -17.21
CA VAL A 457 22.67 -4.27 -18.23
C VAL A 457 22.47 -5.62 -17.56
N TYR A 458 21.54 -6.43 -18.06
CA TYR A 458 21.21 -7.72 -17.43
C TYR A 458 22.01 -8.86 -18.06
N GLU A 459 23.11 -9.23 -17.41
CA GLU A 459 24.13 -10.14 -17.95
C GLU A 459 23.85 -11.62 -17.62
N ASN A 460 24.28 -12.56 -18.47
CA ASN A 460 24.31 -13.99 -18.14
C ASN A 460 25.75 -14.42 -17.92
N TYR A 461 26.19 -14.46 -16.66
CA TYR A 461 27.57 -14.78 -16.31
C TYR A 461 27.86 -16.28 -16.35
N VAL A 462 29.11 -16.61 -16.67
CA VAL A 462 29.64 -17.95 -16.43
C VAL A 462 29.75 -18.18 -14.93
N GLN A 463 29.28 -19.34 -14.44
CA GLN A 463 29.21 -19.66 -13.01
C GLN A 463 30.52 -19.39 -12.25
N SER A 464 31.64 -19.89 -12.76
CA SER A 464 32.94 -19.75 -12.08
C SER A 464 33.40 -18.29 -11.96
N PHE A 465 33.04 -17.46 -12.95
CA PHE A 465 33.31 -16.03 -12.95
C PHE A 465 32.43 -15.30 -11.93
N ALA A 466 31.11 -15.52 -11.97
CA ALA A 466 30.17 -14.89 -11.05
C ALA A 466 30.44 -15.23 -9.57
N MET A 467 30.90 -16.44 -9.27
CA MET A 467 31.26 -16.85 -7.89
C MET A 467 32.53 -16.16 -7.37
N GLN A 468 33.39 -15.66 -8.26
CA GLN A 468 34.65 -14.98 -7.90
C GLN A 468 34.52 -13.45 -7.96
N MET A 469 33.50 -12.94 -8.62
CA MET A 469 33.29 -11.51 -8.77
C MET A 469 32.89 -10.90 -7.40
N PRO A 470 33.65 -9.92 -6.88
CA PRO A 470 33.38 -9.34 -5.57
C PRO A 470 32.16 -8.39 -5.57
N ASP A 471 31.74 -7.96 -6.75
CA ASP A 471 30.80 -6.85 -6.97
C ASP A 471 29.78 -7.16 -8.08
N ASN A 472 29.26 -8.40 -8.14
CA ASN A 472 28.10 -8.65 -9.02
C ASN A 472 27.01 -7.65 -8.64
N ASP A 473 26.52 -6.87 -9.60
CA ASP A 473 25.39 -5.99 -9.35
C ASP A 473 24.12 -6.82 -9.15
N THR A 474 22.96 -6.17 -9.09
CA THR A 474 21.68 -6.86 -8.93
C THR A 474 20.97 -7.09 -10.25
N SER A 475 21.69 -7.18 -11.37
CA SER A 475 21.12 -7.34 -12.72
C SER A 475 21.85 -8.45 -13.47
N PHE A 476 21.74 -9.69 -13.00
CA PHE A 476 22.39 -10.81 -13.69
C PHE A 476 21.67 -12.13 -13.51
N MET A 477 21.99 -13.07 -14.40
CA MET A 477 21.67 -14.48 -14.27
C MET A 477 22.92 -15.36 -14.37
N VAL A 478 22.79 -16.59 -13.91
CA VAL A 478 23.79 -17.66 -14.06
C VAL A 478 23.10 -18.97 -14.39
N GLU A 479 23.51 -19.61 -15.48
CA GLU A 479 23.26 -21.03 -15.73
C GLU A 479 24.36 -21.84 -15.03
N GLY A 480 23.97 -22.64 -14.04
CA GLY A 480 24.90 -23.27 -13.11
C GLY A 480 24.58 -24.73 -12.81
N SER A 481 25.52 -25.37 -12.13
CA SER A 481 25.45 -26.76 -11.68
C SER A 481 26.00 -26.88 -10.26
N LEU A 482 25.29 -27.63 -9.42
CA LEU A 482 25.71 -27.98 -8.06
C LEU A 482 26.53 -29.28 -8.08
N GLY A 483 27.67 -29.29 -7.39
CA GLY A 483 28.33 -30.54 -7.01
C GLY A 483 27.51 -31.35 -5.98
N PHE A 484 27.89 -32.62 -5.77
CA PHE A 484 27.25 -33.49 -4.78
C PHE A 484 27.35 -32.90 -3.36
N ASN A 485 26.21 -32.78 -2.66
CA ASN A 485 26.10 -32.16 -1.32
C ASN A 485 26.80 -30.80 -1.19
N SER A 486 26.84 -30.03 -2.28
CA SER A 486 27.52 -28.74 -2.34
C SER A 486 26.53 -27.58 -2.38
N SER A 487 27.09 -26.38 -2.26
CA SER A 487 26.37 -25.13 -2.46
C SER A 487 27.22 -24.18 -3.28
N ASN A 488 26.60 -23.39 -4.15
CA ASN A 488 27.26 -22.28 -4.81
C ASN A 488 26.87 -20.97 -4.12
N SER A 489 27.84 -20.06 -3.96
CA SER A 489 27.64 -18.77 -3.33
C SER A 489 28.05 -17.65 -4.27
N TYR A 490 27.23 -16.61 -4.34
CA TYR A 490 27.42 -15.44 -5.19
C TYR A 490 27.33 -14.19 -4.33
N THR A 491 28.39 -13.38 -4.36
CA THR A 491 28.36 -12.06 -3.71
C THR A 491 27.61 -11.10 -4.63
N ILE A 492 26.55 -10.48 -4.14
CA ILE A 492 25.80 -9.45 -4.84
C ILE A 492 25.99 -8.10 -4.15
N ASN A 493 25.94 -7.02 -4.90
CA ASN A 493 26.16 -5.67 -4.43
C ASN A 493 25.00 -4.76 -4.86
N SER A 494 24.24 -4.33 -3.86
CA SER A 494 23.19 -3.33 -4.01
C SER A 494 23.82 -1.94 -4.05
N SER A 495 23.80 -1.28 -5.20
CA SER A 495 24.41 0.05 -5.38
C SER A 495 23.62 1.19 -4.71
N GLN A 496 22.36 0.91 -4.37
CA GLN A 496 21.37 1.83 -3.80
C GLN A 496 20.41 1.06 -2.87
N ASP A 497 19.53 1.80 -2.19
CA ASP A 497 18.40 1.22 -1.47
C ASP A 497 17.34 0.77 -2.48
N GLN A 498 17.13 -0.53 -2.58
CA GLN A 498 16.27 -1.16 -3.57
C GLN A 498 15.69 -2.48 -3.07
N ILE A 499 14.62 -2.92 -3.71
CA ILE A 499 14.09 -4.27 -3.53
C ILE A 499 14.90 -5.21 -4.39
N VAL A 500 15.42 -6.29 -3.83
CA VAL A 500 16.14 -7.30 -4.60
C VAL A 500 15.36 -8.59 -4.59
N THR A 501 15.14 -9.12 -5.78
CA THR A 501 14.50 -10.40 -6.04
C THR A 501 15.54 -11.40 -6.53
N VAL A 502 15.60 -12.55 -5.86
CA VAL A 502 16.48 -13.67 -6.20
C VAL A 502 15.61 -14.88 -6.49
N LEU A 503 15.67 -15.39 -7.71
CA LEU A 503 14.89 -16.55 -8.16
C LEU A 503 15.83 -17.68 -8.56
N ALA A 504 15.52 -18.90 -8.12
CA ALA A 504 16.24 -20.11 -8.50
C ALA A 504 15.31 -21.08 -9.22
N VAL A 505 15.58 -21.31 -10.50
CA VAL A 505 14.79 -22.18 -11.38
C VAL A 505 15.58 -23.46 -11.66
N PRO A 506 15.03 -24.66 -11.49
CA PRO A 506 15.68 -25.88 -11.99
C PRO A 506 15.94 -25.78 -13.50
N ASP A 507 17.13 -26.11 -13.98
CA ASP A 507 17.44 -26.06 -15.41
C ASP A 507 17.22 -27.42 -16.07
N THR A 508 16.00 -27.94 -15.92
CA THR A 508 15.56 -29.22 -16.48
C THR A 508 14.09 -29.17 -16.87
N THR A 509 13.57 -30.23 -17.49
CA THR A 509 12.12 -30.41 -17.68
C THR A 509 11.50 -31.30 -16.60
N LEU A 510 12.28 -31.77 -15.62
CA LEU A 510 11.80 -32.65 -14.55
C LEU A 510 11.13 -31.82 -13.46
N MET A 511 9.84 -32.05 -13.25
CA MET A 511 9.03 -31.31 -12.28
C MET A 511 9.37 -31.65 -10.82
N SER A 512 10.15 -32.72 -10.59
CA SER A 512 10.61 -33.14 -9.26
C SER A 512 11.91 -32.43 -8.81
N ASP A 513 12.59 -31.72 -9.71
CA ASP A 513 13.80 -30.99 -9.35
C ASP A 513 13.43 -29.70 -8.61
N ILE A 514 14.10 -29.46 -7.49
CA ILE A 514 13.82 -28.37 -6.55
C ILE A 514 15.15 -27.76 -6.14
N ILE A 515 15.31 -26.48 -6.45
CA ILE A 515 16.45 -25.67 -6.07
C ILE A 515 16.01 -24.75 -4.94
N TYR A 516 16.81 -24.65 -3.90
CA TYR A 516 16.58 -23.75 -2.76
C TYR A 516 17.52 -22.55 -2.84
N VAL A 517 17.06 -21.42 -2.33
CA VAL A 517 17.83 -20.18 -2.29
C VAL A 517 17.84 -19.59 -0.89
N GLY A 518 19.01 -19.19 -0.42
CA GLY A 518 19.19 -18.43 0.81
C GLY A 518 19.93 -17.14 0.55
N VAL A 519 19.58 -16.09 1.28
CA VAL A 519 20.27 -14.79 1.28
C VAL A 519 20.89 -14.58 2.66
N TYR A 520 22.14 -14.14 2.68
CA TYR A 520 22.94 -13.97 3.89
C TYR A 520 23.64 -12.61 3.86
N THR A 521 23.97 -12.09 5.05
CA THR A 521 24.95 -10.99 5.15
C THR A 521 26.34 -11.51 4.74
N THR A 522 27.26 -10.60 4.40
CA THR A 522 28.67 -10.96 4.17
C THR A 522 29.35 -11.55 5.41
N GLY A 523 28.82 -11.28 6.61
CA GLY A 523 29.23 -11.90 7.87
C GLY A 523 28.66 -13.31 8.09
N GLY A 524 27.88 -13.86 7.15
CA GLY A 524 27.35 -15.22 7.21
C GLY A 524 26.03 -15.38 7.98
N LYS A 525 25.39 -14.27 8.41
CA LYS A 525 24.08 -14.32 9.09
C LYS A 525 22.97 -14.52 8.05
N LEU A 526 22.10 -15.50 8.27
CA LEU A 526 20.94 -15.76 7.42
C LEU A 526 19.97 -14.59 7.48
N ILE A 527 19.62 -14.06 6.30
CA ILE A 527 18.57 -13.05 6.13
C ILE A 527 17.24 -13.75 5.84
N ALA A 528 17.24 -14.60 4.81
CA ALA A 528 16.04 -15.28 4.33
C ALA A 528 16.40 -16.63 3.70
N LEU A 529 15.53 -17.64 3.87
CA LEU A 529 15.64 -18.95 3.25
C LEU A 529 14.33 -19.29 2.55
N SER A 530 14.42 -19.65 1.28
CA SER A 530 13.34 -20.18 0.46
C SER A 530 13.63 -21.64 0.15
N ASN A 531 12.91 -22.52 0.81
CA ASN A 531 13.04 -23.97 0.76
C ASN A 531 11.70 -24.69 0.57
N SER A 532 10.77 -24.06 -0.15
CA SER A 532 9.50 -24.62 -0.55
C SER A 532 9.71 -25.86 -1.44
N ASN A 533 8.88 -26.88 -1.21
CA ASN A 533 8.78 -28.04 -2.11
C ASN A 533 7.55 -27.94 -3.03
N ALA A 534 6.70 -26.94 -2.83
CA ALA A 534 5.50 -26.72 -3.62
C ALA A 534 5.71 -25.65 -4.70
N TYR A 535 6.50 -24.62 -4.41
CA TYR A 535 6.70 -23.48 -5.30
C TYR A 535 8.14 -23.40 -5.81
N ILE A 536 8.30 -22.67 -6.90
CA ILE A 536 9.62 -22.27 -7.37
C ILE A 536 10.21 -21.30 -6.34
N ASN A 537 11.42 -21.59 -5.87
CA ASN A 537 11.99 -20.86 -4.76
C ASN A 537 12.55 -19.50 -5.20
N TYR A 538 12.06 -18.46 -4.53
CA TYR A 538 12.57 -17.11 -4.63
C TYR A 538 12.66 -16.44 -3.26
N VAL A 539 13.47 -15.39 -3.17
CA VAL A 539 13.55 -14.44 -2.05
C VAL A 539 13.38 -13.04 -2.63
N GLU A 540 12.47 -12.25 -2.07
CA GLU A 540 12.41 -10.80 -2.29
C GLU A 540 12.68 -10.10 -0.96
N PHE A 541 13.60 -9.13 -0.92
CA PHE A 541 13.98 -8.46 0.32
C PHE A 541 14.35 -6.99 0.13
N THR A 542 14.24 -6.20 1.21
CA THR A 542 14.78 -4.84 1.23
C THR A 542 16.29 -4.92 1.29
N ALA A 543 16.96 -4.46 0.25
CA ALA A 543 18.41 -4.38 0.21
C ALA A 543 18.85 -2.92 0.40
N PRO A 544 19.15 -2.49 1.63
CA PRO A 544 19.96 -1.31 1.83
C PRO A 544 21.24 -1.39 0.99
N LYS A 545 21.75 -0.24 0.57
CA LYS A 545 23.03 -0.18 -0.14
C LYS A 545 24.11 -0.98 0.60
N GLY A 546 24.71 -1.97 -0.08
CA GLY A 546 25.66 -2.90 0.54
C GLY A 546 25.73 -4.24 -0.18
N SER A 547 26.53 -5.15 0.39
CA SER A 547 26.78 -6.47 -0.20
C SER A 547 26.10 -7.60 0.56
N TYR A 548 25.67 -8.62 -0.16
CA TYR A 548 24.95 -9.79 0.35
C TYR A 548 25.49 -11.06 -0.32
N ILE A 549 25.25 -12.20 0.30
CA ILE A 549 25.63 -13.51 -0.27
C ILE A 549 24.34 -14.27 -0.62
N VAL A 550 24.19 -14.60 -1.90
CA VAL A 550 23.17 -15.53 -2.39
C VAL A 550 23.75 -16.93 -2.42
N LYS A 551 23.11 -17.87 -1.74
CA LYS A 551 23.52 -19.27 -1.66
C LYS A 551 22.48 -20.18 -2.30
N ILE A 552 22.92 -21.00 -3.25
CA ILE A 552 22.09 -21.97 -3.96
C ILE A 552 22.40 -23.38 -3.45
N THR A 553 21.34 -24.13 -3.16
CA THR A 553 21.38 -25.54 -2.78
C THR A 553 20.24 -26.29 -3.47
N LYS A 554 20.16 -27.61 -3.34
CA LYS A 554 19.07 -28.40 -3.91
C LYS A 554 18.46 -29.36 -2.90
N SER A 555 17.24 -29.79 -3.18
CA SER A 555 16.62 -30.88 -2.45
C SER A 555 17.39 -32.19 -2.64
N ALA A 556 17.41 -33.03 -1.60
CA ALA A 556 17.95 -34.39 -1.68
C ALA A 556 17.21 -35.26 -2.70
N TYR A 557 15.96 -34.90 -3.04
CA TYR A 557 15.14 -35.61 -4.03
C TYR A 557 15.40 -35.16 -5.48
N SER A 558 16.14 -34.07 -5.69
CA SER A 558 16.40 -33.54 -7.02
C SER A 558 17.47 -34.36 -7.73
N LEU A 559 17.11 -34.85 -8.91
CA LEU A 559 17.95 -35.71 -9.74
C LEU A 559 19.00 -34.88 -10.48
N SER A 560 18.62 -33.69 -10.92
CA SER A 560 19.55 -32.79 -11.61
C SER A 560 20.32 -31.89 -10.65
N PRO A 561 21.59 -31.57 -10.97
CA PRO A 561 22.32 -30.50 -10.31
C PRO A 561 22.11 -29.13 -10.96
N LEU A 562 21.45 -29.06 -12.13
CA LEU A 562 21.41 -27.87 -12.97
C LEU A 562 20.36 -26.85 -12.51
N TYR A 563 20.71 -25.57 -12.54
CA TYR A 563 19.82 -24.47 -12.17
C TYR A 563 20.10 -23.21 -12.97
N ARG A 564 19.12 -22.31 -12.99
CA ARG A 564 19.24 -20.92 -13.41
C ARG A 564 19.01 -20.03 -12.21
N LEU A 565 19.99 -19.20 -11.87
CA LEU A 565 19.87 -18.14 -10.88
C LEU A 565 19.53 -16.83 -11.60
N TYR A 566 18.56 -16.10 -11.09
CA TYR A 566 18.23 -14.74 -11.50
C TYR A 566 18.32 -13.80 -10.29
N VAL A 567 19.06 -12.71 -10.43
CA VAL A 567 19.13 -11.62 -9.45
C VAL A 567 18.65 -10.36 -10.13
N THR A 568 17.58 -9.77 -9.60
CA THR A 568 16.95 -8.57 -10.17
C THR A 568 16.72 -7.55 -9.05
N GLY A 569 17.40 -6.42 -9.13
CA GLY A 569 17.22 -5.27 -8.29
C GLY A 569 16.21 -4.31 -8.92
N SER A 570 15.30 -3.80 -8.09
CA SER A 570 14.58 -2.58 -8.43
C SER A 570 15.54 -1.39 -8.41
N TYR A 571 15.04 -0.18 -8.62
CA TYR A 571 15.86 1.03 -8.54
C TYR A 571 15.24 1.97 -7.54
N SER A 572 15.99 2.99 -7.10
CA SER A 572 15.48 4.08 -6.26
C SER A 572 14.21 4.75 -6.83
N TYR A 573 13.95 4.63 -8.13
CA TYR A 573 12.70 5.05 -8.76
C TYR A 573 11.47 4.22 -8.32
N LEU A 574 11.65 2.93 -8.08
CA LEU A 574 10.63 1.92 -7.74
C LEU A 574 11.08 1.06 -6.54
N ASN A 575 11.38 1.72 -5.42
CA ASN A 575 11.83 1.07 -4.18
C ASN A 575 10.84 1.28 -3.01
N GLN A 576 9.64 1.77 -3.29
CA GLN A 576 8.63 1.99 -2.27
C GLN A 576 7.66 0.81 -2.21
N TYR A 577 7.12 0.56 -1.03
CA TYR A 577 6.17 -0.50 -0.77
C TYR A 577 5.23 -0.11 0.37
N TYR A 578 4.04 -0.68 0.36
CA TYR A 578 3.08 -0.62 1.45
C TYR A 578 2.20 -1.86 1.32
N ILE A 579 2.85 -3.02 1.42
CA ILE A 579 2.19 -4.32 1.43
C ILE A 579 2.33 -4.89 2.83
N LYS A 580 1.23 -5.44 3.35
CA LYS A 580 1.16 -6.05 4.67
C LYS A 580 0.64 -7.47 4.54
N GLY A 581 1.17 -8.36 5.36
CA GLY A 581 0.75 -9.74 5.45
C GLY A 581 1.70 -10.50 6.36
N ASN A 582 1.21 -11.55 7.01
CA ASN A 582 2.01 -12.40 7.89
C ASN A 582 3.10 -13.21 7.15
N TYR A 583 3.06 -13.28 5.81
CA TYR A 583 4.12 -13.86 4.97
C TYR A 583 5.34 -12.95 4.78
N ILE A 584 5.19 -11.64 5.05
CA ILE A 584 6.31 -10.71 5.10
C ILE A 584 6.97 -10.84 6.48
N LYS A 585 8.26 -11.11 6.49
CA LYS A 585 9.06 -11.33 7.70
C LYS A 585 10.11 -10.23 7.81
N SER A 586 10.65 -10.10 9.01
CA SER A 586 11.75 -9.20 9.33
C SER A 586 12.84 -9.99 10.03
N THR A 587 14.09 -9.70 9.70
CA THR A 587 15.26 -10.21 10.41
C THR A 587 16.04 -9.04 11.01
N THR A 588 16.33 -9.13 12.30
CA THR A 588 17.19 -8.15 12.98
C THR A 588 18.63 -8.59 12.85
N LEU A 589 19.48 -7.75 12.25
CA LEU A 589 20.88 -8.08 11.93
C LEU A 589 21.85 -7.75 13.06
#